data_AF-A0A966M3Z6-F1
#
_entry.id   AF-A0A966M3Z6-F1
#
_cell.length_a   1.000
_cell.length_b   1.000
_cell.length_c   1.000
_cell.angle_alpha   90.00
_cell.angle_beta   90.00
_cell.angle_gamma   90.00
#
_symmetry.space_group_name_H-M   'P 1'
#
loop_
_entity.id
_entity.type
_entity.pdbx_description
1 polymer ?
#
loop_
_entity_poly.entity_id
_entity_poly.type
_entity_poly.pdbx_seq_one_letter_code
_entity_poly.pdbx_strand_id
1 'polypeptide(L)'
;MGAHAAERLGISHQDATTLASQTLIGAALMVEKSGKELATLRENVTSPNGTTAAALKSFADSSLDELIFQAMKVAHDRSIELSS
;
A
#
# COMPACT_ATOMS: atom_id res chain seq x y z
N MET A 1 -4.38 -5.84 2.82
CA MET A 1 -4.28 -5.64 1.36
C MET A 1 -3.06 -6.39 0.85
N GLY A 2 -3.25 -7.49 0.12
CA GLY A 2 -2.14 -8.33 -0.36
C GLY A 2 -2.47 -9.82 -0.32
N ALA A 3 -2.96 -10.33 0.82
CA ALA A 3 -3.20 -11.76 1.01
C ALA A 3 -4.20 -12.33 -0.03
N HIS A 4 -5.40 -11.77 -0.15
CA HIS A 4 -6.35 -12.21 -1.18
C HIS A 4 -5.86 -12.01 -2.62
N ALA A 5 -5.04 -10.99 -2.88
CA ALA A 5 -4.46 -10.79 -4.20
C ALA A 5 -3.42 -11.88 -4.51
N ALA A 6 -2.57 -12.20 -3.54
CA ALA A 6 -1.61 -13.30 -3.59
C ALA A 6 -2.28 -14.67 -3.75
N GLU A 7 -3.39 -14.92 -3.04
CA GLU A 7 -4.20 -16.15 -3.20
C GLU A 7 -4.76 -16.29 -4.61
N ARG A 8 -5.28 -15.20 -5.19
CA ARG A 8 -5.75 -15.18 -6.58
C ARG A 8 -4.63 -15.42 -7.60
N LEU A 9 -3.38 -15.25 -7.20
CA LEU A 9 -2.19 -15.55 -7.99
C LEU A 9 -1.60 -16.94 -7.68
N GLY A 10 -2.27 -17.75 -6.86
CA GLY A 10 -1.91 -19.15 -6.58
C GLY A 10 -1.09 -19.38 -5.31
N ILE A 11 -0.92 -18.36 -4.46
CA ILE A 11 -0.23 -18.52 -3.17
C ILE A 11 -1.19 -19.12 -2.13
N SER A 12 -0.68 -20.01 -1.27
CA SER A 12 -1.48 -20.58 -0.18
C SER A 12 -2.01 -19.47 0.76
N HIS A 13 -3.18 -19.65 1.36
CA HIS A 13 -3.74 -18.67 2.30
C HIS A 13 -2.77 -18.31 3.44
N GLN A 14 -2.09 -19.33 3.98
CA GLN A 14 -1.12 -19.17 5.06
C GLN A 14 0.08 -18.33 4.62
N ASP A 15 0.66 -18.64 3.46
CA ASP A 15 1.81 -17.90 2.95
C ASP A 15 1.40 -16.49 2.51
N ALA A 16 0.25 -16.35 1.86
CA ALA A 16 -0.27 -15.06 1.42
C ALA A 16 -0.51 -14.10 2.59
N THR A 17 -1.07 -14.61 3.70
CA THR A 17 -1.24 -13.86 4.94
C THR A 17 0.11 -13.47 5.55
N THR A 18 1.05 -14.41 5.59
CA THR A 18 2.40 -14.19 6.14
C THR A 18 3.15 -13.13 5.34
N LEU A 19 3.20 -13.28 4.01
CA LEU A 19 3.87 -12.37 3.09
C LEU A 19 3.26 -10.96 3.15
N ALA A 20 1.93 -10.83 3.11
CA ALA A 20 1.28 -9.54 3.19
C ALA A 20 1.56 -8.83 4.52
N SER A 21 1.48 -9.56 5.63
CA SER A 21 1.74 -9.00 6.97
C SER A 21 3.20 -8.55 7.11
N GLN A 22 4.16 -9.38 6.71
CA GLN A 22 5.59 -9.04 6.80
C GLN A 22 5.99 -7.93 5.83
N THR A 23 5.36 -7.83 4.66
CA THR A 23 5.57 -6.72 3.73
C THR A 23 5.17 -5.39 4.36
N LEU A 24 4.01 -5.33 5.01
CA LEU A 24 3.54 -4.13 5.69
C LEU A 24 4.44 -3.74 6.86
N ILE A 25 4.84 -4.72 7.68
CA ILE A 25 5.76 -4.49 8.81
C ILE A 25 7.12 -3.98 8.32
N GLY A 26 7.70 -4.64 7.31
CA GLY A 26 8.99 -4.26 6.73
C GLY A 26 8.95 -2.86 6.12
N ALA A 27 7.87 -2.50 5.43
CA ALA A 27 7.69 -1.17 4.88
C ALA A 27 7.61 -0.11 5.98
N ALA A 28 6.80 -0.33 7.03
CA ALA A 28 6.69 0.58 8.16
C ALA A 28 8.04 0.78 8.88
N LEU A 29 8.78 -0.31 9.12
CA LEU A 29 10.12 -0.25 9.70
C LEU A 29 11.12 0.49 8.81
N MET A 30 11.00 0.36 7.48
CA MET A 30 11.85 1.10 6.54
C MET A 30 11.61 2.61 6.64
N VAL A 31 10.34 3.02 6.77
CA VAL A 31 9.97 4.43 6.98
C VAL A 31 10.55 4.94 8.31
N GLU A 32 10.29 4.22 9.40
CA GLU A 32 10.74 4.61 10.75
C GLU A 32 12.26 4.73 10.84
N LYS A 33 13.01 3.79 10.26
CA LYS A 33 14.47 3.67 10.47
C LYS A 33 15.32 4.45 9.48
N SER A 34 14.79 4.80 8.31
CA SER A 34 15.62 5.37 7.24
C SER A 34 15.93 6.86 7.41
N GLY A 35 15.03 7.61 8.06
CA GLY A 35 15.09 9.08 8.10
C GLY A 35 14.93 9.75 6.73
N LYS A 36 14.47 9.01 5.70
CA LYS A 36 14.28 9.51 4.33
C LYS A 36 12.81 9.84 4.08
N GLU A 37 12.57 10.73 3.13
CA GLU A 37 11.24 10.98 2.60
C GLU A 37 10.61 9.73 1.98
N LEU A 38 9.29 9.58 2.13
CA LEU A 38 8.54 8.42 1.61
C LEU A 38 8.71 8.23 0.10
N ALA A 39 8.71 9.34 -0.66
CA ALA A 39 8.90 9.31 -2.11
C ALA A 39 10.25 8.66 -2.47
N THR A 40 11.32 9.04 -1.76
CA THR A 40 12.66 8.49 -1.95
C THR A 40 12.72 7.00 -1.58
N LEU A 41 12.03 6.58 -0.51
CA LEU A 41 11.97 5.15 -0.15
C LEU A 41 11.28 4.31 -1.21
N ARG A 42 10.16 4.80 -1.75
CA ARG A 42 9.46 4.16 -2.88
C ARG A 42 10.35 4.08 -4.11
N GLU A 43 11.06 5.15 -4.46
CA GLU A 43 11.99 5.18 -5.60
C GLU A 43 13.11 4.14 -5.44
N ASN A 44 13.69 4.00 -4.25
CA ASN A 44 14.76 3.04 -3.98
C ASN A 44 14.36 1.58 -4.24
N VAL A 45 13.07 1.23 -4.15
CA VAL A 45 12.54 -0.12 -4.41
C VAL A 45 11.88 -0.25 -5.79
N THR A 46 12.01 0.77 -6.64
CA THR A 46 11.38 0.83 -7.96
C THR A 46 12.45 0.90 -9.04
N SER A 47 12.88 -0.27 -9.53
CA SER A 47 13.77 -0.33 -10.69
C SER A 47 13.01 0.09 -11.98
N PRO A 48 13.68 0.81 -12.91
CA PRO A 48 13.09 1.11 -14.22
C PRO A 48 12.63 -0.17 -14.93
N ASN A 49 11.40 -0.16 -15.44
CA ASN A 49 10.75 -1.32 -16.08
C ASN A 49 10.61 -2.58 -15.19
N GLY A 50 10.79 -2.46 -13.87
CA GLY A 50 10.63 -3.56 -12.91
C GLY A 50 9.18 -3.87 -12.58
N THR A 51 8.96 -4.94 -11.81
CA THR A 51 7.64 -5.37 -11.35
C THR A 51 6.97 -4.34 -10.44
N THR A 52 7.72 -3.70 -9.54
CA THR A 52 7.21 -2.60 -8.71
C THR A 52 6.76 -1.41 -9.55
N ALA A 53 7.52 -1.06 -10.59
CA ALA A 53 7.17 0.04 -11.49
C ALA A 53 5.87 -0.26 -12.25
N ALA A 54 5.70 -1.49 -12.74
CA ALA A 54 4.47 -1.93 -13.39
C ALA A 54 3.25 -1.88 -12.45
N ALA A 55 3.42 -2.32 -11.19
CA ALA A 55 2.37 -2.24 -10.18
C ALA A 55 1.97 -0.78 -9.86
N LEU A 56 2.96 0.10 -9.65
CA LEU A 56 2.72 1.53 -9.40
C LEU A 56 2.01 2.21 -10.57
N LYS A 57 2.37 1.87 -11.81
CA LYS A 57 1.66 2.37 -13.00
C LYS A 57 0.20 1.94 -13.00
N SER A 58 -0.09 0.67 -12.71
CA SER A 58 -1.47 0.17 -12.62
C SER A 58 -2.28 0.88 -11.53
N PHE A 59 -1.67 1.21 -10.40
CA PHE A 59 -2.32 2.00 -9.35
C PHE A 59 -2.66 3.42 -9.81
N ALA A 60 -1.75 4.08 -10.51
CA ALA A 60 -1.97 5.42 -11.06
C ALA A 60 -3.08 5.40 -12.13
N ASP A 61 -3.03 4.44 -13.06
CA ASP A 61 -4.03 4.28 -14.12
C ASP A 61 -5.42 3.96 -13.52
N SER A 62 -5.46 3.36 -12.32
CA SER A 62 -6.69 3.07 -11.57
C SER A 62 -7.14 4.21 -10.63
N SER A 63 -6.48 5.38 -10.67
CA SER A 63 -6.79 6.54 -9.83
C SER A 63 -6.79 6.24 -8.31
N LEU A 64 -5.84 5.42 -7.85
CA LEU A 64 -5.78 4.99 -6.45
C LEU A 64 -5.67 6.17 -5.47
N ASP A 65 -4.93 7.23 -5.80
CA ASP A 65 -4.76 8.39 -4.93
C ASP A 65 -6.09 9.10 -4.65
N GLU A 66 -6.93 9.26 -5.68
CA GLU A 66 -8.28 9.82 -5.54
C GLU A 66 -9.18 8.92 -4.69
N LEU A 67 -9.11 7.61 -4.90
CA LEU A 67 -9.86 6.64 -4.10
C LEU A 67 -9.50 6.74 -2.60
N ILE A 68 -8.21 6.85 -2.29
CA ILE A 68 -7.73 7.01 -0.91
C ILE A 68 -8.21 8.34 -0.34
N PHE A 69 -8.11 9.44 -1.09
CA PHE A 69 -8.60 10.74 -0.66
C PHE A 69 -10.10 10.69 -0.31
N GLN A 70 -10.93 10.13 -1.18
CA GLN A 70 -12.37 10.01 -0.93
C GLN A 70 -12.68 9.15 0.30
N ALA A 71 -11.98 8.03 0.48
CA ALA A 71 -12.14 7.19 1.67
C ALA A 71 -11.78 7.95 2.97
N MET A 72 -10.69 8.72 2.95
CA MET A 72 -10.28 9.55 4.10
C MET A 72 -11.25 10.68 4.38
N LYS A 73 -11.79 11.32 3.33
CA LYS A 73 -12.82 12.35 3.48
C LYS A 73 -14.08 11.78 4.14
N VAL A 74 -14.58 10.62 3.69
CA VAL A 74 -15.75 9.98 4.28
C VAL A 74 -15.52 9.63 5.75
N ALA A 75 -14.34 9.09 6.08
CA ALA A 75 -13.98 8.79 7.47
C ALA A 75 -13.91 10.05 8.34
N HIS A 76 -13.35 11.15 7.81
CA HIS A 76 -13.28 12.44 8.47
C HIS A 76 -14.66 13.02 8.76
N ASP A 77 -15.53 13.11 7.74
CA ASP A 77 -16.89 13.65 7.88
C ASP A 77 -17.67 12.86 8.94
N ARG A 78 -17.56 11.52 8.92
CA ARG A 78 -18.20 10.66 9.92
C ARG A 78 -17.66 10.89 11.34
N SER A 79 -16.38 11.16 11.49
CA SER A 79 -15.79 11.46 12.80
C SER A 79 -16.36 12.74 13.40
N ILE A 80 -16.66 13.75 12.57
CA ILE A 80 -17.28 15.01 13.00
C ILE A 80 -18.73 14.77 13.45
N GLU A 81 -19.50 14.01 12.67
CA GLU A 81 -20.89 13.64 13.03
C GLU A 81 -20.97 12.93 14.37
N LEU A 82 -20.01 12.06 14.68
CA LEU A 82 -19.97 11.29 15.93
C LEU A 82 -19.51 12.10 17.15
N SER A 83 -18.87 13.24 16.93
CA SER A 83 -18.33 14.10 17.98
C SER A 83 -19.28 15.25 18.37
N SER A 84 -20.45 15.31 17.72
CA SER A 84 -21.54 16.27 17.97
C SER A 84 -22.66 15.61 18.77
#